data_AF-A0A315XI93-F1
#
_entry.id   AF-A0A315XI93-F1
#
_cell.length_a   1.000
_cell.length_b   1.000
_cell.length_c   1.000
_cell.angle_alpha   90.00
_cell.angle_beta   90.00
_cell.angle_gamma   90.00
#
_symmetry.space_group_name_H-M   'P 1'
#
loop_
_entity.id
_entity.type
_entity.pdbx_description
1 polymer ?
#
loop_
_entity_poly.entity_id
_entity_poly.type
_entity_poly.pdbx_seq_one_letter_code
_entity_poly.pdbx_strand_id
1 'polypeptide(L)'
;MAETLLENILSFIYTIGHWIGAKIVELIQYISGILIPPSVVDAIGMLVILTIFLAIAEVAKKAIWVVVVIGWVFIIIRILMLMIG
;
A
#
# COMPACT_ATOMS: atom_id res chain seq x y z
N MET A 1 18.28 -1.10 -19.10
CA MET A 1 16.83 -1.09 -19.45
C MET A 1 15.96 -1.37 -18.22
N ALA A 2 16.20 -2.44 -17.45
CA ALA A 2 15.44 -2.72 -16.22
C ALA A 2 15.88 -1.84 -15.02
N GLU A 3 17.19 -1.63 -14.83
CA GLU A 3 17.73 -0.74 -13.78
C GLU A 3 17.19 0.69 -13.89
N THR A 4 17.18 1.25 -15.10
CA THR A 4 16.62 2.58 -15.38
C THR A 4 15.14 2.69 -15.03
N LEU A 5 14.36 1.61 -15.19
CA LEU A 5 12.93 1.61 -14.88
C LEU A 5 12.71 1.55 -13.36
N LEU A 6 13.47 0.70 -12.66
CA LEU A 6 13.45 0.62 -11.21
C LEU A 6 13.88 1.96 -10.57
N GLU A 7 14.97 2.56 -11.05
CA GLU A 7 15.44 3.86 -10.59
C GLU A 7 14.39 4.96 -10.78
N ASN A 8 13.72 4.98 -11.93
CA ASN A 8 12.64 5.94 -12.20
C ASN A 8 11.46 5.75 -11.24
N ILE A 9 11.08 4.50 -10.95
CA ILE A 9 10.01 4.21 -9.99
C ILE A 9 10.42 4.62 -8.57
N LEU A 10 11.63 4.27 -8.13
CA LEU A 10 12.12 4.64 -6.80
C LEU A 10 12.21 6.16 -6.65
N SER A 11 12.71 6.85 -7.67
CA SER A 11 12.79 8.31 -7.71
C SER A 11 11.40 8.95 -7.65
N PHE A 12 10.42 8.39 -8.36
CA PHE A 12 9.03 8.83 -8.29
C PHE A 12 8.43 8.65 -6.90
N ILE A 13 8.61 7.47 -6.29
CA ILE A 13 8.13 7.17 -4.93
C ILE A 13 8.78 8.13 -3.92
N TYR A 14 10.09 8.34 -4.02
CA TYR A 14 10.82 9.29 -3.17
C TYR A 14 10.29 10.72 -3.34
N THR A 15 10.09 11.17 -4.58
CA THR A 15 9.61 12.53 -4.88
C THR A 15 8.22 12.77 -4.28
N ILE A 16 7.30 11.82 -4.46
CA ILE A 16 5.97 11.91 -3.87
C ILE A 16 6.04 11.83 -2.34
N GLY A 17 6.88 10.95 -1.81
CA GLY A 17 7.08 10.77 -0.37
C GLY A 17 7.55 12.05 0.28
N HIS A 18 8.62 12.66 -0.26
CA HIS A 18 9.14 13.94 0.20
C HIS A 18 8.07 15.03 0.15
N TRP A 19 7.32 15.12 -0.96
CA TRP A 19 6.29 16.15 -1.11
C TRP A 19 5.14 16.00 -0.11
N ILE A 20 4.65 14.78 0.10
CA ILE A 20 3.62 14.47 1.10
C ILE A 20 4.15 14.73 2.51
N GLY A 21 5.36 14.26 2.80
CA GLY A 21 6.03 14.47 4.08
C GLY A 21 6.18 15.96 4.39
N ALA A 22 6.56 16.77 3.39
CA ALA A 22 6.76 18.20 3.55
C ALA A 22 5.45 18.90 3.90
N LYS A 23 4.35 18.51 3.24
CA LYS A 23 3.02 19.06 3.54
C LYS A 23 2.51 18.68 4.92
N ILE A 24 2.74 17.45 5.35
CA ILE A 24 2.35 17.02 6.70
C ILE A 24 3.19 17.75 7.75
N VAL A 25 4.51 17.85 7.54
CA VAL A 25 5.40 18.58 8.44
C VAL A 25 5.01 20.06 8.51
N GLU A 26 4.78 20.72 7.36
CA GLU A 26 4.31 22.11 7.29
C GLU A 26 3.03 22.32 8.11
N LEU A 27 2.07 21.40 8.00
CA LEU A 27 0.84 21.42 8.79
C LEU A 27 1.10 21.24 10.28
N ILE A 28 1.96 20.30 10.67
CA ILE A 28 2.31 20.06 12.07
C ILE A 28 3.05 21.27 12.65
N GLN A 29 3.97 21.88 11.91
CA GLN A 29 4.68 23.09 12.35
C GLN A 29 3.71 24.26 12.50
N TYR A 30 2.75 24.41 11.58
CA TYR A 30 1.71 25.43 11.64
C TYR A 30 0.83 25.29 12.90
N ILE A 31 0.46 24.06 13.26
CA ILE A 31 -0.40 23.79 14.43
C ILE A 31 0.39 23.86 15.74
N SER A 32 1.61 23.32 15.77
CA SER A 32 2.40 23.17 17.01
C SER A 32 3.29 24.37 17.31
N GLY A 33 3.63 25.19 16.32
CA GLY A 33 4.60 26.29 16.44
C GLY A 33 6.05 25.84 16.62
N ILE A 34 6.33 24.53 16.51
CA ILE A 34 7.67 23.96 16.68
C ILE A 34 8.33 23.79 15.32
N LEU A 35 9.60 24.19 15.20
CA LEU A 35 10.41 23.91 14.03
C LEU A 35 10.81 22.44 13.99
N ILE A 36 10.38 21.74 12.93
CA ILE A 36 10.71 20.33 12.73
C ILE A 36 11.90 20.23 11.76
N PRO A 37 12.95 19.46 12.08
CA PRO A 37 14.10 19.28 11.21
C PRO A 37 13.72 18.69 9.84
N PRO A 38 14.34 19.13 8.74
CA PRO A 38 14.08 18.61 7.39
C PRO A 38 14.30 17.09 7.27
N SER A 39 15.20 16.51 8.06
CA SER A 39 15.45 15.07 8.06
C SER A 39 14.24 14.22 8.47
N VAL A 40 13.27 14.81 9.16
CA VAL A 40 12.03 14.13 9.58
C VAL A 40 10.99 14.10 8.46
N VAL A 41 11.10 15.01 7.49
CA VAL A 41 10.19 15.12 6.34
C VAL A 41 10.16 13.83 5.54
N ASP A 42 11.33 13.30 5.17
CA ASP A 42 11.45 12.08 4.39
C ASP A 42 10.92 10.86 5.14
N ALA A 43 11.20 10.78 6.45
CA ALA A 43 10.72 9.70 7.29
C ALA A 43 9.19 9.70 7.37
N ILE A 44 8.56 10.85 7.60
CA ILE A 44 7.09 10.99 7.64
C ILE A 44 6.49 10.67 6.27
N GLY A 45 7.08 11.19 5.19
CA GLY A 45 6.65 10.93 3.83
C GLY A 45 6.63 9.45 3.48
N MET A 46 7.71 8.74 3.80
CA MET A 46 7.80 7.29 3.57
C MET A 46 6.84 6.49 4.44
N LEU A 47 6.62 6.89 5.71
CA LEU A 47 5.63 6.25 6.57
C LEU A 47 4.22 6.36 5.98
N VAL A 48 3.87 7.51 5.40
CA VAL A 48 2.56 7.69 4.76
C VAL A 48 2.42 6.80 3.54
N ILE A 49 3.45 6.71 2.69
CA ILE A 49 3.46 5.80 1.53
C ILE A 49 3.27 4.35 1.98
N LEU A 50 4.01 3.90 3.00
CA LEU A 50 3.87 2.55 3.55
C LEU A 50 2.46 2.32 4.09
N THR A 51 1.86 3.31 4.74
CA THR A 51 0.50 3.21 5.27
C THR A 51 -0.52 3.05 4.14
N ILE A 52 -0.38 3.81 3.05
CA ILE A 52 -1.23 3.67 1.85
C ILE A 52 -1.05 2.28 1.23
N PHE A 53 0.18 1.80 1.11
CA PHE A 53 0.48 0.49 0.58
C PHE A 53 -0.16 -0.63 1.42
N LEU A 54 -0.04 -0.54 2.74
CA LEU A 54 -0.68 -1.47 3.67
C LEU A 54 -2.21 -1.45 3.54
N ALA A 55 -2.82 -0.27 3.44
CA ALA A 55 -4.27 -0.16 3.25
C ALA A 55 -4.73 -0.87 1.96
N ILE A 56 -3.99 -0.71 0.86
CA ILE A 56 -4.28 -1.41 -0.41
C ILE A 56 -4.09 -2.93 -0.23
N ALA A 57 -3.00 -3.34 0.41
CA ALA A 57 -2.70 -4.75 0.64
C ALA A 57 -3.77 -5.44 1.51
N GLU A 58 -4.32 -4.76 2.52
CA GLU A 58 -5.41 -5.27 3.33
C GLU A 58 -6.70 -5.49 2.54
N VAL A 59 -7.04 -4.56 1.64
CA VAL A 59 -8.19 -4.72 0.74
C VAL A 59 -7.97 -5.88 -0.22
N ALA A 60 -6.77 -5.98 -0.81
CA ALA A 60 -6.40 -7.09 -1.68
C ALA A 60 -6.51 -8.45 -0.96
N LYS A 61 -6.07 -8.53 0.30
CA LYS A 61 -6.19 -9.73 1.14
C LYS A 61 -7.65 -10.17 1.29
N LYS A 62 -8.57 -9.24 1.56
CA LYS A 62 -10.00 -9.55 1.66
C LYS A 62 -10.56 -10.07 0.34
N ALA A 63 -10.20 -9.46 -0.79
CA ALA A 63 -10.65 -9.89 -2.11
C ALA A 63 -10.15 -11.30 -2.47
N ILE A 64 -8.88 -11.60 -2.20
CA ILE A 64 -8.31 -12.94 -2.44
C ILE A 64 -9.07 -14.00 -1.64
N TRP A 65 -9.40 -13.72 -0.38
CA TRP A 65 -10.10 -14.68 0.47
C TRP A 65 -11.50 -15.01 -0.05
N VAL A 66 -12.23 -14.02 -0.59
CA VAL A 66 -13.53 -14.25 -1.25
C VAL A 66 -13.38 -15.20 -2.43
N VAL A 67 -12.40 -14.97 -3.30
CA VAL A 67 -12.13 -15.84 -4.45
C VAL A 67 -11.80 -17.27 -4.01
N VAL A 68 -10.97 -17.42 -2.98
CA VAL A 68 -10.58 -18.72 -2.43
C VAL A 68 -11.80 -19.47 -1.89
N VAL A 69 -12.66 -18.82 -1.09
CA VAL A 69 -13.88 -19.43 -0.54
C VAL A 69 -14.81 -19.88 -1.66
N ILE A 70 -15.03 -19.04 -2.68
CA ILE A 70 -15.87 -19.40 -3.84
C ILE A 70 -15.28 -20.60 -4.58
N GLY A 71 -13.97 -20.61 -4.80
CA GLY A 71 -13.27 -21.72 -5.43
C GLY A 71 -13.46 -23.04 -4.69
N TRP A 72 -13.34 -23.04 -3.36
CA TRP A 72 -13.60 -24.21 -2.53
C TRP A 72 -15.04 -24.70 -2.63
N VAL A 73 -16.01 -23.79 -2.55
CA VAL A 73 -17.44 -24.14 -2.70
C VAL A 73 -17.69 -24.82 -4.05
N PHE A 74 -17.15 -24.28 -5.14
CA PHE A 74 -17.31 -24.88 -6.47
C PHE A 74 -16.63 -26.25 -6.60
N ILE A 75 -15.46 -26.44 -5.99
CA ILE A 75 -14.79 -27.75 -5.94
C ILE A 75 -15.67 -28.77 -5.21
N ILE A 76 -16.24 -28.40 -4.05
CA ILE A 76 -17.12 -29.29 -3.29
C ILE A 76 -18.35 -29.66 -4.11
N ILE A 77 -19.01 -28.68 -4.74
CA ILE A 77 -20.17 -28.93 -5.63
C ILE A 77 -19.79 -29.90 -6.75
N ARG A 78 -18.62 -29.70 -7.37
CA ARG A 78 -18.12 -30.59 -8.42
C ARG A 78 -17.93 -32.03 -7.92
N ILE A 79 -17.34 -32.20 -6.74
CA ILE A 79 -17.13 -33.54 -6.15
C ILE A 79 -18.48 -34.22 -5.89
N LEU A 80 -19.46 -33.50 -5.34
CA LEU A 80 -20.80 -34.05 -5.08
C LEU A 80 -21.51 -34.47 -6.37
N MET A 81 -21.41 -33.69 -7.44
CA MET A 81 -21.99 -34.05 -8.74
C MET A 81 -21.39 -35.34 -9.30
N LEU A 82 -20.07 -35.55 -9.12
CA LEU A 82 -19.38 -36.77 -9.54
C LEU A 82 -19.72 -38.00 -8.68
N MET A 83 -20.27 -37.82 -7.48
CA MET A 83 -20.69 -38.93 -6.62
C MET A 83 -22.14 -39.36 -6.86
N ILE A 84 -22.99 -38.44 -7.32
CA ILE A 84 -24.42 -38.68 -7.53
C ILE A 84 -24.72 -39.13 -8.97
N GLY A 85 -23.90 -38.71 -9.94
CA GLY A 85 -23.90 -39.22 -11.32
C GLY A 85 -22.87 -40.32 -11.52
#